data_AF-A0A3D3H4Q8-F1
#
_entry.id   AF-A0A3D3H4Q8-F1
#
_cell.length_a   1.000
_cell.length_b   1.000
_cell.length_c   1.000
_cell.angle_alpha   90.00
_cell.angle_beta   90.00
_cell.angle_gamma   90.00
#
_symmetry.space_group_name_H-M   'P 1'
#
loop_
_entity.id
_entity.type
_entity.pdbx_description
1 polymer ?
#
loop_
_entity_poly.entity_id
_entity_poly.type
_entity_poly.pdbx_seq_one_letter_code
_entity_poly.pdbx_strand_id
1 'polypeptide(L)'
;MDGTWGLWQSAVALTASIVVLWFAGTRLARTADELAGRTGMGRAIAGAVFLGAVTSLTGIITTITGALAGDAGFALANPVGGVAIQTVWLAVADLLYRRANLEHAAASLENLGQSLTLVALLTIPVIAYATPTLSWGWIHPLSLLIPVIYVYSLFLLRRMRADEMWSPRRTSQTVDDDDTTQPTTSLPRLW
;
A
#
# COMPACT_ATOMS: atom_id res chain seq x y z
N MET A 1 5.95 32.57 -18.88
CA MET A 1 6.90 32.08 -17.86
C MET A 1 7.30 30.70 -18.33
N ASP A 2 8.36 30.63 -19.11
CA ASP A 2 8.80 29.37 -19.71
C ASP A 2 9.63 28.64 -18.65
N GLY A 3 8.92 28.19 -17.62
CA GLY A 3 9.44 27.68 -16.36
C GLY A 3 9.81 26.21 -16.42
N THR A 4 10.46 25.77 -17.51
CA THR A 4 10.96 24.41 -17.62
C THR A 4 12.35 24.35 -17.01
N TRP A 5 12.47 23.65 -15.87
CA TRP A 5 13.74 23.42 -15.20
C TRP A 5 14.68 22.66 -16.13
N GLY A 6 15.96 23.04 -16.14
CA GLY A 6 16.97 22.29 -16.88
C GLY A 6 17.13 20.88 -16.30
N LEU A 7 17.52 19.90 -17.13
CA LEU A 7 17.68 18.49 -16.73
C LEU A 7 18.50 18.35 -15.44
N TRP A 8 19.57 19.12 -15.30
CA TRP A 8 20.43 19.09 -14.11
C TRP A 8 19.72 19.61 -12.85
N GLN A 9 18.94 20.68 -12.96
CA GLN A 9 18.18 21.23 -11.85
C GLN A 9 17.09 20.23 -11.40
N SER A 10 16.40 19.61 -12.37
CA SER A 10 15.42 18.56 -12.10
C SER A 10 16.06 17.32 -11.44
N ALA A 11 17.24 16.90 -11.90
CA ALA A 11 17.96 15.77 -11.32
C ALA A 11 18.42 16.06 -9.88
N VAL A 12 18.91 17.27 -9.62
CA VAL A 12 19.30 17.71 -8.26
C VAL A 12 18.07 17.77 -7.35
N ALA A 13 16.95 18.34 -7.82
CA ALA A 13 15.71 18.40 -7.05
C ALA A 13 15.14 17.01 -6.74
N LEU A 14 15.18 16.09 -7.71
CA LEU A 14 14.75 14.71 -7.54
C LEU A 14 15.64 13.99 -6.50
N THR A 15 16.96 14.12 -6.63
CA THR A 15 17.91 13.49 -5.71
C THR A 15 17.74 14.02 -4.29
N ALA A 16 17.60 15.34 -4.14
CA ALA A 16 17.33 15.96 -2.84
C ALA A 16 16.02 15.45 -2.24
N SER A 17 14.96 15.32 -3.05
CA SER A 17 13.66 14.81 -2.60
C SER A 17 13.76 13.35 -2.14
N ILE A 18 14.49 12.50 -2.86
CA ILE A 18 14.74 11.11 -2.46
C ILE A 18 15.45 11.04 -1.10
N VAL A 19 16.49 11.86 -0.91
CA VAL A 19 17.23 11.91 0.37
C VAL A 19 16.31 12.36 1.50
N VAL A 20 15.52 13.41 1.29
CA VAL A 20 14.55 13.89 2.29
C VAL A 20 13.53 12.81 2.63
N LEU A 21 12.95 12.15 1.63
CA LEU A 21 11.98 11.06 1.85
C LEU A 21 12.60 9.90 2.62
N TRP A 22 13.86 9.55 2.35
CA TRP A 22 14.56 8.49 3.08
C TRP A 22 14.75 8.83 4.56
N PHE A 23 15.21 10.05 4.88
CA PHE A 23 15.36 10.50 6.26
C PHE A 23 14.01 10.70 6.98
N ALA A 24 13.02 11.27 6.30
CA ALA A 24 11.69 11.48 6.87
C ALA A 24 10.97 10.15 7.13
N GLY A 25 11.02 9.22 6.18
CA GLY A 25 10.41 7.90 6.29
C GLY A 25 10.99 7.08 7.44
N THR A 26 12.32 7.09 7.62
CA THR A 26 12.97 6.39 8.74
C THR A 26 12.60 6.96 10.10
N ARG A 27 12.47 8.29 10.21
CA ARG A 27 11.98 8.93 11.45
C ARG A 27 10.52 8.62 11.71
N LEU A 28 9.68 8.69 10.68
CA LEU A 28 8.26 8.41 10.79
C LEU A 28 8.01 6.99 11.30
N ALA A 29 8.72 5.99 10.78
CA ALA A 29 8.61 4.60 11.23
C ALA A 29 8.90 4.47 12.75
N ARG A 30 9.97 5.11 13.23
CA ARG A 30 10.30 5.12 14.66
C ARG A 30 9.24 5.81 15.52
N THR A 31 8.71 6.94 15.05
CA THR A 31 7.64 7.66 15.75
C THR A 31 6.34 6.84 15.78
N ALA A 32 6.03 6.13 14.70
CA ALA A 32 4.88 5.23 14.65
C ALA A 32 5.01 4.08 15.66
N ASP A 33 6.21 3.49 15.80
CA ASP A 33 6.49 2.45 16.80
C ASP A 33 6.33 2.97 18.25
N GLU A 34 6.83 4.17 18.53
CA GLU A 34 6.69 4.80 19.85
C GLU A 34 5.22 5.12 20.16
N LEU A 35 4.48 5.61 19.17
CA LEU A 35 3.05 5.89 19.29
C LEU A 35 2.24 4.61 19.52
N ALA A 36 2.60 3.51 18.86
CA ALA A 36 2.02 2.19 19.11
C ALA A 36 2.20 1.76 20.58
N GLY A 37 3.42 1.91 21.11
CA GLY A 37 3.75 1.56 22.49
C GLY A 37 2.95 2.37 23.52
N ARG A 38 2.66 3.65 23.24
CA ARG A 38 1.89 4.52 24.15
C ARG A 38 0.38 4.37 24.03
N THR A 39 -0.13 4.03 22.83
CA THR A 39 -1.56 3.87 22.58
C THR A 39 -2.08 2.47 22.96
N GLY A 40 -1.18 1.52 23.23
CA GLY A 40 -1.53 0.11 23.43
C GLY A 40 -1.95 -0.59 22.13
N MET A 41 -1.84 0.09 20.98
CA MET A 41 -2.07 -0.49 19.67
C MET A 41 -0.85 -1.36 19.35
N GLY A 42 -1.04 -2.67 19.12
CA GLY A 42 0.06 -3.58 18.81
C GLY A 42 0.94 -3.00 17.70
N ARG A 43 2.28 -3.08 17.86
CA ARG A 43 3.26 -2.41 16.96
C ARG A 43 3.00 -2.72 15.48
N ALA A 44 2.63 -3.96 15.16
CA ALA A 44 2.30 -4.36 13.80
C ALA A 44 1.09 -3.62 13.21
N ILE A 45 0.02 -3.42 14.00
CA ILE A 45 -1.20 -2.73 13.56
C ILE A 45 -0.92 -1.24 13.38
N ALA A 46 -0.22 -0.62 14.33
CA ALA A 46 0.18 0.77 14.24
C ALA A 46 1.09 1.02 13.03
N GLY A 47 2.11 0.17 12.84
CA GLY A 47 2.98 0.22 11.67
C GLY A 47 2.19 0.14 10.36
N ALA A 48 1.29 -0.83 10.23
CA ALA A 48 0.46 -1.00 9.04
C ALA A 48 -0.43 0.23 8.75
N VAL A 49 -1.10 0.78 9.77
CA VAL A 49 -2.00 1.93 9.62
C VAL A 49 -1.23 3.20 9.28
N PHE A 50 -0.16 3.52 10.01
CA PHE A 50 0.61 4.75 9.77
C PHE A 50 1.38 4.69 8.45
N LEU A 51 2.02 3.56 8.15
CA LEU A 51 2.75 3.37 6.90
C LEU A 51 1.79 3.44 5.70
N GLY A 52 0.63 2.77 5.82
CA GLY A 52 -0.41 2.82 4.80
C GLY A 52 -0.93 4.24 4.61
N ALA A 53 -1.27 4.94 5.69
CA ALA A 53 -1.80 6.30 5.64
C ALA A 53 -0.82 7.28 4.97
N VAL A 54 0.46 7.28 5.36
CA VAL A 54 1.45 8.21 4.78
C VAL A 54 1.74 7.88 3.31
N THR A 55 1.84 6.60 2.97
CA THR A 55 2.06 6.17 1.58
C THR A 55 0.89 6.56 0.68
N SER A 56 -0.34 6.31 1.13
CA SER A 56 -1.55 6.68 0.38
C SER A 56 -1.78 8.19 0.33
N LEU A 57 -1.48 8.93 1.40
CA LEU A 57 -1.72 10.37 1.47
C LEU A 57 -0.95 11.12 0.38
N THR A 58 0.31 10.74 0.16
CA THR A 58 1.12 11.35 -0.91
C THR A 58 0.48 11.13 -2.28
N GLY A 59 0.00 9.91 -2.56
CA GLY A 59 -0.72 9.60 -3.79
C GLY A 59 -2.02 10.40 -3.94
N ILE A 60 -2.80 10.55 -2.85
CA ILE A 60 -4.04 11.33 -2.84
C ILE A 60 -3.76 12.79 -3.19
N ILE A 61 -2.73 13.40 -2.59
CA ILE A 61 -2.34 14.79 -2.86
C ILE A 61 -1.95 14.96 -4.33
N THR A 62 -1.15 14.06 -4.90
CA THR A 62 -0.76 14.09 -6.32
C THR A 62 -1.97 14.01 -7.23
N THR A 63 -2.89 13.07 -6.97
CA THR A 63 -4.13 12.92 -7.76
C THR A 63 -5.03 14.14 -7.65
N ILE A 64 -5.25 14.68 -6.45
CA ILE A 64 -6.05 15.90 -6.26
C ILE A 64 -5.42 17.08 -6.99
N THR A 65 -4.11 17.26 -6.86
CA THR A 65 -3.39 18.37 -7.51
C THR A 65 -3.48 18.28 -9.03
N GLY A 66 -3.32 17.07 -9.59
CA GLY A 66 -3.53 16.80 -11.01
C GLY A 66 -4.94 17.13 -11.49
N ALA A 67 -5.95 16.67 -10.74
CA ALA A 67 -7.35 16.92 -11.05
C ALA A 67 -7.69 18.41 -10.98
N LEU A 68 -7.20 19.12 -9.96
CA LEU A 68 -7.39 20.57 -9.81
C LEU A 68 -6.66 21.37 -10.90
N ALA A 69 -5.56 20.84 -11.44
CA ALA A 69 -4.87 21.41 -12.59
C ALA A 69 -5.60 21.16 -13.93
N GLY A 70 -6.73 20.46 -13.91
CA GLY A 70 -7.51 20.12 -15.11
C GLY A 70 -6.96 18.91 -15.87
N ASP A 71 -5.94 18.23 -15.36
CA ASP A 71 -5.34 17.04 -15.97
C ASP A 71 -5.91 15.76 -15.33
N ALA A 72 -7.12 15.41 -15.76
CA ALA A 72 -7.78 14.17 -15.34
C ALA A 72 -6.99 12.91 -15.76
N GLY A 73 -6.24 12.98 -16.86
CA GLY A 73 -5.40 11.87 -17.33
C GLY A 73 -4.24 11.60 -16.38
N PHE A 74 -3.53 12.65 -15.96
CA PHE A 74 -2.48 12.55 -14.95
C PHE A 74 -3.03 12.10 -13.58
N ALA A 75 -4.19 12.64 -13.18
CA ALA A 75 -4.85 12.25 -11.95
C ALA A 75 -5.22 10.75 -11.91
N LEU A 76 -5.65 10.19 -13.05
CA LEU A 76 -5.92 8.76 -13.25
C LEU A 76 -4.63 7.93 -13.34
N ALA A 77 -3.61 8.43 -14.02
CA ALA A 77 -2.36 7.72 -14.23
C ALA A 77 -1.58 7.51 -12.92
N ASN A 78 -1.70 8.43 -11.95
CA ASN A 78 -1.04 8.32 -10.65
C ASN A 78 -1.40 7.03 -9.87
N PRO A 79 -2.67 6.74 -9.54
CA PRO A 79 -3.02 5.50 -8.83
C PRO A 79 -2.77 4.24 -9.66
N VAL A 80 -3.04 4.27 -10.96
CA VAL A 80 -2.82 3.12 -11.85
C VAL A 80 -1.33 2.79 -11.98
N GLY A 81 -0.51 3.80 -12.25
CA GLY A 81 0.94 3.68 -12.34
C GLY A 81 1.58 3.30 -11.01
N GLY A 82 1.04 3.82 -9.89
CA GLY A 82 1.46 3.46 -8.54
C GLY A 82 1.29 1.97 -8.24
N VAL A 83 0.12 1.40 -8.56
CA VAL A 83 -0.09 -0.06 -8.42
C VAL A 83 0.81 -0.83 -9.37
N ALA A 84 0.93 -0.40 -10.63
CA ALA A 84 1.78 -1.06 -11.61
C ALA A 84 3.25 -1.15 -11.17
N ILE A 85 3.85 -0.05 -10.70
CA ILE A 85 5.25 -0.06 -10.25
C ILE A 85 5.46 -0.89 -8.99
N GLN A 86 4.48 -0.88 -8.07
CA GLN A 86 4.51 -1.75 -6.88
C GLN A 86 4.48 -3.23 -7.29
N THR A 87 3.61 -3.61 -8.23
CA THR A 87 3.55 -4.98 -8.76
C THR A 87 4.84 -5.37 -9.49
N VAL A 88 5.44 -4.47 -10.27
CA VAL A 88 6.74 -4.71 -10.91
C VAL A 88 7.82 -5.00 -9.87
N TRP A 89 7.88 -4.22 -8.79
CA TRP A 89 8.82 -4.46 -7.71
C TRP A 89 8.60 -5.80 -7.01
N LEU A 90 7.35 -6.21 -6.81
CA LEU A 90 7.04 -7.54 -6.30
C LEU A 90 7.52 -8.65 -7.25
N ALA A 91 7.26 -8.51 -8.56
CA ALA A 91 7.74 -9.47 -9.55
C ALA A 91 9.28 -9.55 -9.60
N VAL A 92 9.97 -8.42 -9.45
CA VAL A 92 11.43 -8.38 -9.32
C VAL A 92 11.88 -9.08 -8.04
N ALA A 93 11.19 -8.86 -6.91
CA ALA A 93 11.48 -9.54 -5.66
C ALA A 93 11.30 -11.07 -5.79
N ASP A 94 10.21 -11.53 -6.41
CA ASP A 94 9.95 -12.96 -6.63
C ASP A 94 11.05 -13.62 -7.48
N LEU A 95 11.55 -12.91 -8.49
CA LEU A 95 12.64 -13.39 -9.35
C LEU A 95 13.97 -13.52 -8.58
N LEU A 96 14.27 -12.56 -7.71
CA LEU A 96 15.51 -12.52 -6.94
C LEU A 96 15.48 -13.44 -5.70
N TYR A 97 14.31 -13.61 -5.06
CA TYR A 97 14.13 -14.35 -3.81
C TYR A 97 13.47 -15.73 -4.00
N ARG A 98 13.97 -16.51 -4.97
CA ARG A 98 13.48 -17.85 -5.38
C ARG A 98 13.39 -18.94 -4.28
N ARG A 99 13.79 -18.65 -3.03
CA ARG A 99 13.76 -19.60 -1.88
C ARG A 99 12.77 -19.21 -0.78
N ALA A 100 12.17 -18.02 -0.83
CA ALA A 100 11.08 -17.69 0.08
C ALA A 100 9.81 -18.37 -0.46
N ASN A 101 9.08 -19.07 0.39
CA ASN A 101 7.87 -19.83 0.07
C ASN A 101 6.67 -18.88 -0.19
N LEU A 102 6.89 -17.84 -1.01
CA LEU A 102 5.96 -16.74 -1.26
C LEU A 102 4.67 -17.26 -1.91
N GLU A 103 4.72 -18.34 -2.69
CA GLU A 103 3.52 -18.95 -3.30
C GLU A 103 2.54 -19.48 -2.25
N HIS A 104 3.03 -20.09 -1.16
CA HIS A 104 2.17 -20.61 -0.08
C HIS A 104 1.72 -19.54 0.92
N ALA A 105 2.52 -18.46 1.08
CA ALA A 105 2.16 -17.34 1.95
C ALA A 105 1.25 -16.30 1.26
N ALA A 106 1.34 -16.16 -0.07
CA ALA A 106 0.61 -15.16 -0.85
C ALA A 106 -0.74 -15.67 -1.38
N ALA A 107 -0.90 -16.98 -1.61
CA ALA A 107 -2.16 -17.57 -2.07
C ALA A 107 -3.18 -17.78 -0.93
N SER A 108 -3.38 -16.76 -0.10
CA SER A 108 -4.52 -16.74 0.82
C SER A 108 -5.76 -16.26 0.08
N LEU A 109 -6.90 -16.87 0.40
CA LEU A 109 -8.20 -16.48 -0.14
C LEU A 109 -8.48 -14.97 0.09
N GLU A 110 -7.92 -14.42 1.17
CA GLU A 110 -7.97 -13.00 1.49
C GLU A 110 -7.18 -12.13 0.51
N ASN A 111 -5.93 -12.50 0.19
CA ASN A 111 -5.10 -11.73 -0.74
C ASN A 111 -5.73 -11.70 -2.14
N LEU A 112 -6.34 -12.81 -2.57
CA LEU A 112 -7.09 -12.87 -3.83
C LEU A 112 -8.30 -11.93 -3.82
N GLY A 113 -9.07 -11.92 -2.72
CA GLY A 113 -10.20 -11.00 -2.56
C GLY A 113 -9.79 -9.53 -2.49
N GLN A 114 -8.66 -9.22 -1.84
CA GLN A 114 -8.08 -7.87 -1.81
C GLN A 114 -7.63 -7.44 -3.21
N SER A 115 -6.99 -8.34 -3.96
CA SER A 115 -6.54 -8.09 -5.34
C SER A 115 -7.72 -7.85 -6.29
N LEU A 116 -8.77 -8.66 -6.18
CA LEU A 116 -10.01 -8.48 -6.95
C LEU A 116 -10.68 -7.14 -6.63
N THR A 117 -10.73 -6.78 -5.34
CA THR A 117 -11.26 -5.48 -4.90
C THR A 117 -10.45 -4.34 -5.48
N LEU A 118 -9.13 -4.43 -5.45
CA LEU A 118 -8.24 -3.41 -6.02
C LEU A 118 -8.48 -3.23 -7.53
N VAL A 119 -8.57 -4.32 -8.29
CA VAL A 119 -8.87 -4.28 -9.73
C VAL A 119 -10.25 -3.67 -10.01
N ALA A 120 -11.27 -4.05 -9.23
CA ALA A 120 -12.60 -3.49 -9.36
C ALA A 120 -12.60 -1.97 -9.07
N LEU A 121 -11.91 -1.54 -8.02
CA LEU A 121 -11.80 -0.12 -7.67
C LEU A 121 -11.01 0.69 -8.71
N LEU A 122 -9.96 0.14 -9.31
CA LEU A 122 -9.20 0.80 -10.38
C LEU A 122 -9.99 0.90 -11.70
N THR A 123 -10.93 0.00 -11.93
CA THR A 123 -11.78 0.02 -13.15
C THR A 123 -12.73 1.23 -13.15
N ILE A 124 -13.23 1.63 -11.98
CA ILE A 124 -14.20 2.74 -11.84
C ILE A 124 -13.67 4.07 -12.41
N PRO A 125 -12.48 4.58 -12.00
CA PRO A 125 -11.96 5.83 -12.52
C PRO A 125 -11.58 5.73 -14.01
N VAL A 126 -11.23 4.54 -14.52
CA VAL A 126 -11.01 4.32 -15.96
C VAL A 126 -12.33 4.48 -16.74
N ILE A 127 -13.43 3.89 -16.26
CA ILE A 127 -14.75 4.06 -16.88
C ILE A 127 -15.19 5.53 -16.79
N ALA A 128 -15.01 6.16 -15.64
CA ALA A 128 -15.34 7.57 -15.43
C ALA A 128 -14.57 8.49 -16.40
N TYR A 129 -13.28 8.19 -16.65
CA TYR A 129 -12.48 8.90 -17.63
C TYR A 129 -12.99 8.70 -19.07
N ALA A 130 -13.51 7.51 -19.39
CA ALA A 130 -14.11 7.21 -20.70
C ALA A 130 -15.54 7.78 -20.88
N THR A 131 -16.20 8.23 -19.81
CA THR A 131 -17.58 8.75 -19.83
C THR A 131 -17.72 10.17 -19.25
N PRO A 132 -16.92 11.15 -19.72
CA PRO A 132 -16.83 12.48 -19.10
C PRO A 132 -18.13 13.30 -19.17
N THR A 133 -19.04 12.96 -20.10
CA THR A 133 -20.35 13.60 -20.25
C THR A 133 -21.30 13.32 -19.08
N LEU A 134 -21.03 12.26 -18.30
CA LEU A 134 -21.81 11.90 -17.12
C LEU A 134 -21.18 12.51 -15.86
N SER A 135 -21.13 13.83 -15.77
CA SER A 135 -20.61 14.55 -14.60
C SER A 135 -21.69 15.42 -13.96
N TRP A 136 -21.81 15.36 -12.65
CA TRP A 136 -22.65 16.27 -11.88
C TRP A 136 -21.75 17.35 -11.26
N GLY A 137 -21.55 18.44 -11.99
CA GLY A 137 -20.60 19.48 -11.62
C GLY A 137 -19.16 18.92 -11.64
N TRP A 138 -18.48 18.96 -10.49
CA TRP A 138 -17.09 18.50 -10.35
C TRP A 138 -16.97 17.01 -10.01
N ILE A 139 -18.08 16.30 -9.80
CA ILE A 139 -18.09 14.92 -9.31
C ILE A 139 -18.73 14.00 -10.35
N HIS A 140 -18.00 12.95 -10.73
CA HIS A 140 -18.55 11.87 -11.54
C HIS A 140 -19.37 10.92 -10.64
N PRO A 141 -20.64 10.59 -10.95
CA PRO A 141 -21.48 9.75 -10.10
C PRO A 141 -20.85 8.39 -9.77
N LEU A 142 -20.11 7.81 -10.71
CA LEU A 142 -19.34 6.57 -10.49
C LEU A 142 -18.34 6.66 -9.32
N SER A 143 -17.84 7.84 -8.97
CA SER A 143 -16.94 8.00 -7.82
C SER A 143 -17.60 7.61 -6.50
N LEU A 144 -18.94 7.72 -6.38
CA LEU A 144 -19.68 7.26 -5.21
C LEU A 144 -19.68 5.74 -5.06
N LEU A 145 -19.45 5.00 -6.16
CA LEU A 145 -19.31 3.54 -6.11
C LEU A 145 -18.00 3.11 -5.45
N ILE A 146 -16.95 3.94 -5.48
CA ILE A 146 -15.65 3.62 -4.86
C ILE A 146 -15.80 3.32 -3.37
N PRO A 147 -16.31 4.24 -2.52
CA PRO A 147 -16.47 3.95 -1.10
C PRO A 147 -17.48 2.84 -0.84
N VAL A 148 -18.55 2.73 -1.64
CA VAL A 148 -19.56 1.66 -1.50
C VAL A 148 -18.94 0.28 -1.74
N ILE A 149 -18.23 0.10 -2.85
CA ILE A 149 -17.56 -1.15 -3.21
C ILE A 149 -16.46 -1.46 -2.20
N TYR A 150 -15.66 -0.46 -1.80
CA TYR A 150 -14.61 -0.67 -0.80
C TYR A 150 -15.17 -1.17 0.54
N VAL A 151 -16.21 -0.51 1.07
CA VAL A 151 -16.85 -0.91 2.33
C VAL A 151 -17.49 -2.29 2.20
N TYR A 152 -18.20 -2.54 1.09
CA TYR A 152 -18.79 -3.86 0.82
C TYR A 152 -17.72 -4.97 0.77
N SER A 153 -16.62 -4.74 0.05
CA SER A 153 -15.49 -5.66 -0.02
C SER A 153 -14.85 -5.90 1.34
N LEU A 154 -14.73 -4.87 2.20
CA LEU A 154 -14.24 -5.07 3.57
C LEU A 154 -15.16 -5.98 4.38
N PHE A 155 -16.48 -5.82 4.27
CA PHE A 155 -17.43 -6.72 4.93
C PHE A 155 -17.34 -8.14 4.39
N LEU A 156 -17.20 -8.30 3.07
CA LEU A 156 -17.06 -9.60 2.42
C LEU A 156 -15.78 -10.31 2.85
N LEU A 157 -14.64 -9.61 2.82
CA LEU A 157 -13.34 -10.13 3.27
C LEU A 157 -13.35 -10.51 4.74
N ARG A 158 -13.98 -9.70 5.61
CA ARG A 158 -14.15 -10.04 7.03
C ARG A 158 -14.94 -11.33 7.22
N ARG A 159 -15.99 -11.54 6.41
CA ARG A 159 -16.79 -12.78 6.45
C ARG A 159 -15.99 -13.99 5.96
N MET A 160 -15.24 -13.84 4.87
CA MET A 160 -14.35 -14.88 4.35
C MET A 160 -13.26 -15.29 5.35
N ARG A 161 -12.80 -14.34 6.18
CA ARG A 161 -11.83 -14.61 7.26
C ARG A 161 -12.45 -15.28 8.49
N ALA A 162 -13.74 -15.07 8.74
CA ALA A 162 -14.46 -15.69 9.85
C ALA A 162 -14.84 -17.15 9.57
N ASP A 163 -15.05 -17.50 8.30
CA ASP A 163 -15.32 -18.86 7.84
C ASP A 163 -14.01 -19.56 7.42
N GLU A 164 -13.04 -19.73 8.34
CA GLU A 164 -11.79 -20.45 8.07
C GLU A 164 -12.05 -21.90 7.61
N MET A 165 -12.01 -22.12 6.29
CA MET A 165 -12.11 -23.45 5.64
C MET A 165 -10.82 -24.29 5.77
N TRP A 166 -9.77 -23.77 6.43
CA TRP A 166 -8.50 -24.46 6.64
C TRP A 166 -8.08 -24.37 8.10
N SER A 167 -8.19 -25.48 8.84
CA SER A 167 -7.47 -25.66 10.10
C SER A 167 -6.06 -26.18 9.78
N PRO A 168 -4.99 -25.66 10.39
CA PRO A 168 -3.65 -26.19 10.18
C PRO A 168 -3.59 -27.67 10.57
N ARG A 169 -3.37 -28.56 9.60
CA ARG A 169 -2.96 -29.94 9.91
C ARG A 169 -1.50 -29.90 10.29
N ARG A 170 -1.20 -30.13 11.58
CA ARG A 170 0.17 -30.33 12.04
C ARG A 170 0.79 -31.46 11.23
N THR A 171 1.81 -31.13 10.44
CA THR A 171 2.65 -32.12 9.77
C THR A 171 3.88 -32.35 10.65
N SER A 172 4.61 -33.44 10.45
CA SER A 172 5.87 -33.70 11.18
C SER A 172 6.97 -32.66 10.93
N GLN A 173 6.75 -31.70 10.02
CA GLN A 173 7.65 -30.61 9.68
C GLN A 173 7.14 -29.24 10.19
N THR A 174 6.03 -29.20 10.93
CA THR A 174 5.55 -27.95 11.53
C THR A 174 6.46 -27.62 12.71
N VAL A 175 7.33 -26.64 12.52
CA VAL A 175 8.14 -26.05 13.60
C VAL A 175 7.20 -25.13 14.36
N ASP A 176 6.87 -25.47 15.61
CA ASP A 176 6.16 -24.57 16.51
C ASP A 176 7.08 -23.36 16.76
N ASP A 177 6.57 -22.16 16.46
CA ASP A 177 7.26 -20.90 16.77
C ASP A 177 7.12 -20.67 18.28
N ASP A 178 7.96 -21.38 19.04
CA ASP A 178 7.98 -21.31 20.50
C ASP A 178 8.57 -19.95 20.89
N ASP A 179 7.70 -18.97 21.13
CA ASP A 179 7.99 -17.61 21.63
C ASP A 179 8.65 -17.61 23.03
N THR A 180 9.05 -18.79 23.53
CA THR A 180 9.70 -19.04 24.82
C THR A 180 11.22 -18.90 24.77
N THR A 181 11.83 -18.67 23.61
CA THR A 181 13.29 -18.45 23.49
C THR A 181 13.62 -17.02 23.08
N GLN A 182 13.21 -16.03 23.87
CA GLN A 182 13.90 -14.73 23.82
C GLN A 182 15.38 -14.97 24.14
N PRO A 183 16.32 -14.63 23.24
CA PRO A 183 17.73 -14.74 23.56
C PRO A 183 18.02 -13.74 24.69
N THR A 184 18.36 -14.23 25.87
CA THR A 184 18.81 -13.40 27.01
C THR A 184 20.20 -12.79 26.77
N THR A 185 20.63 -12.65 25.52
CA THR A 185 21.91 -12.04 25.17
C THR A 185 21.82 -10.55 25.40
N SER A 186 22.46 -10.12 26.48
CA SER A 186 22.71 -8.71 26.80
C SER A 186 23.28 -7.97 25.58
N LEU A 187 22.65 -6.82 25.28
CA LEU A 187 22.94 -5.91 24.16
C LEU A 187 24.34 -5.25 24.07
N PRO A 188 25.32 -5.34 25.01
CA PRO A 188 26.59 -4.62 24.83
C PRO A 188 27.58 -5.23 23.83
N ARG A 189 27.31 -6.40 23.23
CA ARG A 189 28.30 -7.13 22.40
C ARG A 189 28.06 -7.10 20.89
N LEU A 190 27.12 -6.28 20.41
CA LEU A 190 26.82 -6.14 18.97
C LEU A 190 27.20 -4.76 18.40
N TRP A 191 28.03 -4.00 19.11
CA TRP A 191 28.69 -2.80 18.59
C TRP A 191 30.21 -2.96 18.67
#